data_AF-A0A9N9BHB6-F1
#
_entry.id   AF-A0A9N9BHB6-F1
#
_cell.length_a   1.000
_cell.length_b   1.000
_cell.length_c   1.000
_cell.angle_alpha   90.00
_cell.angle_beta   90.00
_cell.angle_gamma   90.00
#
_symmetry.space_group_name_H-M   'P 1'
#
loop_
_entity.id
_entity.type
_entity.pdbx_description
1 polymer ?
#
loop_
_entity_poly.entity_id
_entity_poly.type
_entity_poly.pdbx_seq_one_letter_code
_entity_poly.pdbx_strand_id
1 'polypeptide(L)'
;MPKEIDIADKPGFSYFITTPCEEWDALEYHEEWCASKHPINKATITVAITRQLEWFMKQGSEEEKKEANRMFKQFKEGVKAGGYIDDFWIKMDLERKINLQEIKVSAEVRKIQSDKCLIMNKRSLDVLKETVVEHNEASALLGDFARDGQDVRKRRKQYHQLDGYTTPSPDIIIDDIPCGFSFKNGDPVDDLHVGETNVSLLFRNYQNQSLNIARDKGLFVESNVQEILSLSSILLLASNSYSNTMIDHFGLSLLDEIHQKFKSEQQIVLDSNSETTFRKAVKMAMGGSRDDAIIWLCGKLSSEQSLRENLGFIILDCLRVLPSSKIRNEHSEITHYTNFLDRIMKGLFDDPDKHVVQWPNTALNESKTRKAEGRAKQPDFTTSIICQLQTSATLFVGEVSPPSKRGDVYKNCNDLIRLGVFMKDILDSSVDKGADIKCWASNYKVDYYTMDLVQGIYIMIHIGQMLVPASLKDMSSFVDDIELSLRVQDIFRKSYENFYTKLCNPGSLTKKATFKRETLCTPKFRQLVSKTHDVNRSCPFWFGRF
;
A
#
# COMPACT_ATOMS: atom_id res chain seq x y z
N MET A 1 -49.92 24.64 53.57
CA MET A 1 -48.99 25.73 53.22
C MET A 1 -48.08 25.21 52.13
N PRO A 2 -47.96 25.85 50.96
CA PRO A 2 -47.08 25.37 49.90
C PRO A 2 -45.63 25.58 50.32
N LYS A 3 -44.79 24.56 50.13
CA LYS A 3 -43.34 24.64 50.32
C LYS A 3 -42.79 25.78 49.46
N GLU A 4 -42.06 26.72 50.06
CA GLU A 4 -41.16 27.60 49.30
C GLU A 4 -40.20 26.70 48.53
N ILE A 5 -40.46 26.58 47.23
CA ILE A 5 -39.56 25.93 46.29
C ILE A 5 -38.46 26.95 46.05
N ASP A 6 -37.23 26.64 46.43
CA ASP A 6 -36.08 27.44 46.07
C ASP A 6 -36.01 27.54 44.55
N ILE A 7 -36.34 28.72 44.03
CA ILE A 7 -36.42 28.96 42.59
C ILE A 7 -35.02 29.09 41.99
N ALA A 8 -34.00 29.35 42.82
CA ALA A 8 -32.61 29.49 42.42
C ALA A 8 -32.01 28.16 41.92
N ASP A 9 -32.52 27.03 42.42
CA ASP A 9 -32.11 25.69 42.01
C ASP A 9 -32.81 25.20 40.73
N LYS A 10 -33.69 26.02 40.12
CA LYS A 10 -34.40 25.61 38.91
C LYS A 10 -33.54 25.82 37.66
N PRO A 11 -33.62 24.90 36.68
CA PRO A 11 -32.95 25.06 35.39
C PRO A 11 -33.23 26.43 34.78
N GLY A 12 -32.24 27.01 34.10
CA GLY A 12 -32.34 28.35 33.49
C GLY A 12 -32.20 29.52 34.46
N PHE A 13 -32.27 29.32 35.78
CA PHE A 13 -32.13 30.42 36.73
C PHE A 13 -30.73 31.05 36.70
N SER A 14 -29.70 30.27 36.34
CA SER A 14 -28.32 30.75 36.20
C SER A 14 -28.21 31.94 35.25
N TYR A 15 -29.02 32.00 34.19
CA TYR A 15 -29.05 33.15 33.26
C TYR A 15 -29.28 34.47 33.99
N PHE A 16 -30.25 34.50 34.92
CA PHE A 16 -30.58 35.71 35.67
C PHE A 16 -29.50 36.11 36.69
N ILE A 17 -28.64 35.17 37.10
CA ILE A 17 -27.51 35.45 38.00
C ILE A 17 -26.29 35.92 37.21
N THR A 18 -26.07 35.37 36.02
CA THR A 18 -24.88 35.65 35.20
C THR A 18 -25.04 36.85 34.30
N THR A 19 -26.27 37.28 34.03
CA THR A 19 -26.60 38.39 33.14
C THR A 19 -27.15 39.57 33.94
N PRO A 20 -26.59 40.78 33.80
CA PRO A 20 -27.13 42.00 34.41
C PRO A 20 -28.62 42.19 34.09
N CYS A 21 -29.41 42.72 35.03
CA CYS A 21 -30.87 42.77 34.86
C CYS A 21 -31.33 43.69 33.73
N GLU A 22 -30.54 44.71 33.38
CA GLU A 22 -30.77 45.59 32.24
C GLU A 22 -30.62 44.87 30.89
N GLU A 23 -29.87 43.78 30.87
CA GLU A 23 -29.54 42.99 29.68
C GLU A 23 -30.43 41.75 29.51
N TRP A 24 -31.36 41.49 30.44
CA TRP A 24 -32.24 40.33 30.34
C TRP A 24 -33.08 40.32 29.05
N ASP A 25 -32.89 39.28 28.25
CA ASP A 25 -33.54 39.06 26.96
C ASP A 25 -34.18 37.67 26.86
N ALA A 26 -35.43 37.64 26.39
CA ALA A 26 -36.21 36.41 26.34
C ALA A 26 -35.70 35.37 25.34
N LEU A 27 -35.05 35.77 24.25
CA LEU A 27 -34.45 34.86 23.28
C LEU A 27 -33.13 34.29 23.83
N GLU A 28 -32.26 35.14 24.37
CA GLU A 28 -30.99 34.71 24.96
C GLU A 28 -31.19 33.70 26.09
N TYR A 29 -32.24 33.88 26.92
CA TYR A 29 -32.62 32.88 27.91
C TYR A 29 -32.89 31.50 27.30
N HIS A 30 -33.52 31.42 26.13
CA HIS A 30 -33.79 30.16 25.43
C HIS A 30 -32.51 29.55 24.83
N GLU A 31 -31.62 30.40 24.31
CA GLU A 31 -30.33 29.98 23.77
C GLU A 31 -29.42 29.42 24.88
N GLU A 32 -29.32 30.11 26.02
CA GLU A 32 -28.54 29.68 27.17
C GLU A 32 -29.10 28.39 27.80
N TRP A 33 -30.42 28.24 27.84
CA TRP A 33 -31.06 26.99 28.26
C TRP A 33 -30.64 25.81 27.38
N CYS A 34 -30.59 26.02 26.06
CA CYS A 34 -30.12 25.02 25.11
C CYS A 34 -28.62 24.74 25.26
N ALA A 35 -27.79 25.78 25.44
CA ALA A 35 -26.34 25.66 25.65
C ALA A 35 -26.01 24.87 26.93
N SER A 36 -26.80 25.07 27.98
CA SER A 36 -26.71 24.37 29.26
C SER A 36 -27.20 22.91 29.24
N LYS A 37 -27.58 22.39 28.06
CA LYS A 37 -28.04 20.99 27.84
C LYS A 37 -29.23 20.59 28.72
N HIS A 38 -30.05 21.54 29.13
CA HIS A 38 -31.29 21.27 29.84
C HIS A 38 -32.32 20.61 28.90
N PRO A 39 -33.39 19.98 29.44
CA PRO A 39 -34.43 19.37 28.62
C PRO A 39 -35.04 20.38 27.62
N ILE A 40 -34.87 20.11 26.33
CA ILE A 40 -35.34 20.95 25.23
C ILE A 40 -36.81 20.63 24.95
N ASN A 41 -37.70 21.37 25.62
CA ASN A 41 -39.14 21.26 25.45
C ASN A 41 -39.79 22.65 25.59
N LYS A 42 -40.42 23.15 24.52
CA LYS A 42 -41.02 24.50 24.45
C LYS A 42 -41.91 24.82 25.65
N ALA A 43 -42.78 23.89 26.05
CA ALA A 43 -43.67 24.08 27.20
C ALA A 43 -42.91 24.15 28.53
N THR A 44 -41.87 23.34 28.69
CA THR A 44 -41.05 23.31 29.91
C THR A 44 -40.29 24.62 30.11
N ILE A 45 -39.63 25.12 29.06
CA ILE A 45 -38.89 26.38 29.10
C ILE A 45 -39.85 27.56 29.32
N THR A 46 -41.00 27.56 28.62
CA THR A 46 -42.06 28.57 28.80
C THR A 46 -42.56 28.63 30.24
N VAL A 47 -42.78 27.49 30.88
CA VAL A 47 -43.21 27.43 32.29
C VAL A 47 -42.10 27.91 33.22
N ALA A 48 -40.84 27.56 32.94
CA ALA A 48 -39.70 27.96 33.75
C ALA A 48 -39.49 29.48 33.72
N ILE A 49 -39.35 30.08 32.52
CA ILE A 49 -39.12 31.52 32.36
C ILE A 49 -40.28 32.34 32.96
N THR A 50 -41.53 31.90 32.77
CA THR A 50 -42.71 32.57 33.34
C THR A 50 -42.64 32.58 34.86
N ARG A 51 -42.35 31.44 35.50
CA ARG A 51 -42.29 31.34 36.97
C ARG A 51 -41.14 32.13 37.57
N GLN A 52 -40.00 32.16 36.91
CA GLN A 52 -38.82 32.90 37.35
C GLN A 52 -39.06 34.40 37.26
N LEU A 53 -39.62 34.89 36.15
CA LEU A 53 -40.01 36.30 36.02
C LEU A 53 -41.09 36.71 37.02
N GLU A 54 -42.11 35.88 37.25
CA GLU A 54 -43.13 36.12 38.28
C GLU A 54 -42.55 36.19 39.70
N TRP A 55 -41.45 35.48 39.96
CA TRP A 55 -40.75 35.54 41.23
C TRP A 55 -39.96 36.85 41.37
N PHE A 56 -39.21 37.27 40.34
CA PHE A 56 -38.50 38.57 40.35
C PHE A 56 -39.46 39.75 40.50
N MET A 57 -40.64 39.69 39.87
CA MET A 57 -41.70 40.71 40.05
C MET A 57 -42.19 40.84 41.51
N LYS A 58 -42.11 39.76 42.31
CA LYS A 58 -42.59 39.74 43.70
C LYS A 58 -41.49 39.99 44.71
N GLN A 59 -40.31 39.45 44.48
CA GLN A 59 -39.23 39.34 45.47
C GLN A 59 -37.93 40.07 45.07
N GLY A 60 -37.81 40.55 43.83
CA GLY A 60 -36.61 41.25 43.34
C GLY A 60 -36.47 42.68 43.88
N SER A 61 -35.32 43.30 43.61
CA SER A 61 -35.09 44.74 43.74
C SER A 61 -36.02 45.55 42.83
N GLU A 62 -36.11 46.87 43.03
CA GLU A 62 -36.95 47.72 42.18
C GLU A 62 -36.48 47.72 40.72
N GLU A 63 -35.17 47.67 40.47
CA GLU A 63 -34.62 47.48 39.13
C GLU A 63 -35.01 46.13 38.53
N GLU A 64 -34.81 45.02 39.25
CA GLU A 64 -35.16 43.67 38.76
C GLU A 64 -36.66 43.50 38.52
N LYS A 65 -37.52 44.10 39.35
CA LYS A 65 -38.98 44.09 39.13
C LYS A 65 -39.36 44.79 37.84
N LYS A 66 -38.73 45.93 37.55
CA LYS A 66 -38.99 46.70 36.33
C LYS A 66 -38.55 45.90 35.10
N GLU A 67 -37.35 45.34 35.14
CA GLU A 67 -36.79 44.59 34.01
C GLU A 67 -37.46 43.23 33.81
N ALA A 68 -37.88 42.54 34.89
CA ALA A 68 -38.70 41.34 34.80
C ALA A 68 -40.04 41.62 34.10
N ASN A 69 -40.67 42.77 34.38
CA ASN A 69 -41.90 43.18 33.68
C ASN A 69 -41.66 43.48 32.19
N ARG A 70 -40.54 44.13 31.86
CA ARG A 70 -40.13 44.39 30.47
C ARG A 70 -39.95 43.07 29.71
N MET A 71 -39.10 42.19 30.23
CA MET A 71 -38.78 40.90 29.63
C MET A 71 -40.01 39.98 29.55
N PHE A 72 -40.91 40.01 30.53
CA PHE A 72 -42.16 39.25 30.47
C PHE A 72 -43.08 39.72 29.34
N LYS A 73 -43.19 41.03 29.11
CA LYS A 73 -43.95 41.57 27.98
C LYS A 73 -43.31 41.18 26.64
N GLN A 74 -41.99 41.34 26.55
CA GLN A 74 -41.18 40.91 25.40
C GLN A 74 -41.42 39.41 25.10
N PHE A 75 -41.30 38.55 26.10
CA PHE A 75 -41.56 37.10 25.99
C PHE A 75 -42.98 36.80 25.47
N LYS A 76 -44.01 37.48 26.00
CA LYS A 76 -45.39 37.30 25.55
C LYS A 76 -45.61 37.71 24.10
N GLU A 77 -44.85 38.66 23.58
CA GLU A 77 -44.90 39.07 22.18
C GLU A 77 -44.08 38.12 21.30
N GLY A 78 -42.89 37.72 21.73
CA GLY A 78 -41.99 36.84 20.98
C GLY A 78 -42.49 35.41 20.78
N VAL A 79 -43.33 34.89 21.69
CA VAL A 79 -43.89 33.52 21.61
C VAL A 79 -45.11 33.43 20.67
N LYS A 80 -45.68 34.55 20.24
CA LYS A 80 -46.79 34.55 19.28
C LYS A 80 -46.33 33.98 17.93
N ALA A 81 -47.27 33.44 17.15
CA ALA A 81 -46.98 32.91 15.83
C ALA A 81 -46.26 33.95 14.96
N GLY A 82 -45.08 33.59 14.42
CA GLY A 82 -44.22 34.50 13.64
C GLY A 82 -43.45 35.53 14.47
N GLY A 83 -43.39 35.35 15.79
CA GLY A 83 -42.47 36.07 16.66
C GLY A 83 -41.10 35.41 16.73
N TYR A 84 -40.08 36.15 17.15
CA TYR A 84 -38.68 35.70 17.13
C TYR A 84 -38.40 34.47 18.02
N ILE A 85 -39.16 34.25 19.11
CA ILE A 85 -39.04 33.02 19.91
C ILE A 85 -39.76 31.86 19.21
N ASP A 86 -40.87 32.12 18.52
CA ASP A 86 -41.54 31.10 17.73
C ASP A 86 -40.66 30.60 16.57
N ASP A 87 -39.98 31.52 15.87
CA ASP A 87 -39.02 31.23 14.81
C ASP A 87 -37.83 30.39 15.31
N PHE A 88 -37.30 30.72 16.51
CA PHE A 88 -36.27 29.92 17.17
C PHE A 88 -36.71 28.45 17.33
N TRP A 89 -37.94 28.23 17.78
CA TRP A 89 -38.48 26.87 17.96
C TRP A 89 -38.73 26.15 16.63
N ILE A 90 -39.18 26.86 15.59
CA ILE A 90 -39.34 26.28 14.24
C ILE A 90 -38.00 25.79 13.70
N LYS A 91 -36.94 26.60 13.85
CA LYS A 91 -35.58 26.23 13.43
C LYS A 91 -35.07 25.00 14.19
N MET A 92 -35.22 24.99 15.51
CA MET A 92 -34.84 23.86 16.37
C MET A 92 -35.55 22.56 15.97
N ASP A 93 -36.85 22.61 15.69
CA ASP A 93 -37.62 21.45 15.26
C ASP A 93 -37.20 20.93 13.88
N LEU A 94 -36.81 21.84 12.97
CA LEU A 94 -36.29 21.48 11.65
C LEU A 94 -34.94 20.76 11.75
N GLU A 95 -34.00 21.30 12.53
CA GLU A 95 -32.69 20.68 12.79
C GLU A 95 -32.84 19.28 13.42
N ARG A 96 -33.79 19.13 14.36
CA ARG A 96 -34.10 17.83 14.97
C ARG A 96 -34.61 16.82 13.95
N LYS A 97 -35.48 17.24 13.02
CA LYS A 97 -36.00 16.38 11.95
C LYS A 97 -34.91 15.95 10.97
N ILE A 98 -33.98 16.84 10.63
CA ILE A 98 -32.83 16.54 9.78
C ILE A 98 -31.94 15.49 10.44
N ASN A 99 -31.55 15.71 11.71
CA ASN A 99 -30.73 14.75 12.46
C ASN A 99 -31.40 13.37 12.59
N LEU A 100 -32.72 13.32 12.82
CA LEU A 100 -33.48 12.07 12.85
C LEU A 100 -33.47 11.34 11.51
N GLN A 101 -33.54 12.07 10.40
CA GLN A 101 -33.50 11.51 9.06
C GLN A 101 -32.09 10.97 8.73
N GLU A 102 -31.03 11.68 9.10
CA GLU A 102 -29.65 11.21 8.95
C GLU A 102 -29.38 9.94 9.75
N ILE A 103 -29.88 9.86 10.99
CA ILE A 103 -29.77 8.64 11.82
C ILE A 103 -30.48 7.46 11.17
N LYS A 104 -31.68 7.68 10.59
CA LYS A 104 -32.43 6.63 9.87
C LYS A 104 -31.66 6.13 8.65
N VAL A 105 -31.17 7.05 7.81
CA VAL A 105 -30.37 6.70 6.62
C VAL A 105 -29.10 5.95 7.02
N SER A 106 -28.40 6.40 8.06
CA SER A 106 -27.21 5.73 8.59
C SER A 106 -27.51 4.30 9.09
N ALA A 107 -28.65 4.10 9.76
CA ALA A 107 -29.08 2.77 10.20
C ALA A 107 -29.40 1.85 9.01
N GLU A 108 -30.04 2.36 7.97
CA GLU A 108 -30.39 1.60 6.77
C GLU A 108 -29.16 1.21 5.94
N VAL A 109 -28.17 2.09 5.83
CA VAL A 109 -26.86 1.78 5.23
C VAL A 109 -26.15 0.66 6.00
N ARG A 110 -26.13 0.71 7.34
CA ARG A 110 -25.55 -0.36 8.17
C ARG A 110 -26.26 -1.70 7.97
N LYS A 111 -27.59 -1.68 7.81
CA LYS A 111 -28.38 -2.88 7.50
C LYS A 111 -27.99 -3.49 6.16
N ILE A 112 -27.90 -2.66 5.11
CA ILE A 112 -27.48 -3.10 3.76
C ILE A 112 -26.07 -3.70 3.78
N GLN A 113 -25.14 -3.07 4.51
CA GLN A 113 -23.78 -3.59 4.67
C GLN A 113 -23.74 -4.95 5.38
N SER A 114 -24.54 -5.12 6.44
CA SER A 114 -24.70 -6.39 7.14
C SER A 114 -25.28 -7.49 6.24
N ASP A 115 -26.35 -7.19 5.50
CA ASP A 115 -26.98 -8.15 4.58
C ASP A 115 -26.02 -8.59 3.47
N LYS A 116 -25.24 -7.64 2.93
CA LYS A 116 -24.18 -7.95 1.94
C LYS A 116 -23.12 -8.86 2.52
N CYS A 117 -22.69 -8.63 3.76
CA CYS A 117 -21.72 -9.50 4.44
C CYS A 117 -22.27 -10.91 4.64
N LEU A 118 -23.55 -11.04 4.99
CA LEU A 118 -24.22 -12.33 5.17
C LEU A 118 -24.29 -13.12 3.86
N ILE A 119 -24.62 -12.45 2.75
CA ILE A 119 -24.65 -13.06 1.41
C ILE A 119 -23.26 -13.54 0.98
N MET A 120 -22.21 -12.74 1.22
CA MET A 120 -20.83 -13.13 0.90
C MET A 120 -20.37 -14.33 1.74
N ASN A 121 -20.71 -14.36 3.02
CA ASN A 121 -20.40 -15.50 3.89
C ASN A 121 -21.13 -16.78 3.45
N LYS A 122 -22.41 -16.66 3.06
CA LYS A 122 -23.18 -17.80 2.54
C LYS A 122 -22.57 -18.36 1.26
N ARG A 123 -22.21 -17.50 0.30
CA ARG A 123 -21.51 -17.90 -0.93
C ARG A 123 -20.17 -18.57 -0.63
N SER A 124 -19.40 -18.03 0.31
CA SER A 124 -18.12 -18.61 0.73
C SER A 124 -18.30 -19.99 1.35
N LEU A 125 -19.34 -20.19 2.15
CA LEU A 125 -19.68 -21.48 2.74
C LEU A 125 -20.11 -22.51 1.69
N ASP A 126 -20.86 -22.09 0.67
CA ASP A 126 -21.29 -22.97 -0.41
C ASP A 126 -20.09 -23.41 -1.28
N VAL A 127 -19.15 -22.50 -1.56
CA VAL A 127 -17.87 -22.83 -2.24
C VAL A 127 -17.03 -23.80 -1.41
N LEU A 128 -16.97 -23.61 -0.08
CA LEU A 128 -16.26 -24.52 0.81
C LEU A 128 -16.89 -25.92 0.82
N LYS A 129 -18.22 -26.02 0.77
CA LYS A 129 -18.92 -27.31 0.67
C LYS A 129 -18.60 -28.03 -0.63
N GLU A 130 -18.59 -27.32 -1.76
CA GLU A 130 -18.20 -27.88 -3.06
C GLU A 130 -16.74 -28.36 -3.03
N THR A 131 -15.83 -27.56 -2.46
CA THR A 131 -14.41 -27.92 -2.34
C THR A 131 -14.20 -29.18 -1.46
N VAL A 132 -15.00 -29.36 -0.42
CA VAL A 132 -14.93 -30.55 0.46
C VAL A 132 -15.45 -31.80 -0.27
N VAL A 133 -16.48 -31.67 -1.11
CA VAL A 133 -16.96 -32.78 -1.96
C VAL A 133 -15.87 -33.19 -2.94
N GLU A 134 -15.25 -32.24 -3.65
CA GLU A 134 -14.13 -32.49 -4.56
C GLU A 134 -12.92 -33.11 -3.82
N HIS A 135 -12.63 -32.66 -2.60
CA HIS A 135 -11.55 -33.21 -1.79
C HIS A 135 -11.83 -34.66 -1.33
N ASN A 136 -13.08 -34.99 -1.02
CA ASN A 136 -13.48 -36.34 -0.65
C ASN A 136 -13.44 -37.30 -1.85
N GLU A 137 -13.84 -36.84 -3.04
CA GLU A 137 -13.72 -37.59 -4.30
C GLU A 137 -12.26 -37.81 -4.69
N ALA A 138 -11.41 -36.78 -4.57
CA ALA A 138 -9.97 -36.90 -4.78
C ALA A 138 -9.29 -37.81 -3.74
N SER A 139 -9.77 -37.81 -2.49
CA SER A 139 -9.27 -38.70 -1.44
C SER A 139 -9.67 -40.17 -1.66
N ALA A 140 -10.84 -40.42 -2.23
CA ALA A 140 -11.24 -41.77 -2.65
C ALA A 140 -10.34 -42.28 -3.80
N LEU A 141 -10.06 -41.45 -4.80
CA LEU A 141 -9.11 -41.75 -5.88
C LEU A 141 -7.68 -41.97 -5.34
N LEU A 142 -7.23 -41.17 -4.39
CA LEU A 142 -5.94 -41.35 -3.71
C LEU A 142 -5.88 -42.62 -2.84
N GLY A 143 -7.00 -43.05 -2.28
CA GLY A 143 -7.13 -44.33 -1.57
C GLY A 143 -6.96 -45.54 -2.49
N ASP A 144 -7.43 -45.44 -3.74
CA ASP A 144 -7.20 -46.44 -4.77
C ASP A 144 -5.74 -46.46 -5.23
N PHE A 145 -5.13 -45.28 -5.45
CA PHE A 145 -3.69 -45.15 -5.73
C PHE A 145 -2.79 -45.64 -4.58
N ALA A 146 -3.22 -45.49 -3.32
CA ALA A 146 -2.46 -45.94 -2.15
C ALA A 146 -2.41 -47.46 -2.01
N ARG A 147 -3.43 -48.19 -2.52
CA ARG A 147 -3.44 -49.66 -2.58
C ARG A 147 -2.44 -50.18 -3.62
N ASP A 148 -2.32 -49.52 -4.77
CA ASP A 148 -1.30 -49.83 -5.78
C ASP A 148 0.12 -49.37 -5.35
N GLY A 149 0.22 -48.30 -4.55
CA GLY A 149 1.48 -47.76 -4.06
C GLY A 149 2.17 -48.56 -2.93
N GLN A 150 1.46 -49.47 -2.25
CA GLN A 150 2.07 -50.32 -1.22
C GLN A 150 3.06 -51.35 -1.79
N ASP A 151 2.87 -51.77 -3.05
CA ASP A 151 3.78 -52.71 -3.72
C ASP A 151 5.07 -52.02 -4.21
N VAL A 152 5.00 -50.71 -4.47
CA VAL A 152 6.16 -49.85 -4.80
C VAL A 152 6.96 -49.47 -3.55
N ARG A 153 6.31 -49.29 -2.40
CA ARG A 153 6.97 -48.95 -1.11
C ARG A 153 7.89 -50.06 -0.57
N LYS A 154 7.64 -51.34 -0.89
CA LYS A 154 8.57 -52.43 -0.55
C LYS A 154 9.89 -52.35 -1.33
N ARG A 155 9.88 -51.83 -2.57
CA ARG A 155 11.10 -51.64 -3.37
C ARG A 155 11.91 -50.38 -2.97
N ARG A 156 11.24 -49.34 -2.46
CA ARG A 156 11.90 -48.08 -2.03
C ARG A 156 12.62 -48.17 -0.68
N LYS A 157 12.24 -49.08 0.22
CA LYS A 157 12.93 -49.26 1.52
C LYS A 157 14.36 -49.83 1.39
N GLN A 158 14.73 -50.40 0.24
CA GLN A 158 16.10 -50.85 -0.02
C GLN A 158 17.06 -49.71 -0.43
N TYR A 159 16.54 -48.51 -0.77
CA TYR A 159 17.33 -47.39 -1.32
C TYR A 159 17.53 -46.20 -0.37
N HIS A 160 17.05 -46.25 0.88
CA HIS A 160 17.10 -45.10 1.82
C HIS A 160 17.91 -45.36 3.11
N GLN A 161 18.78 -46.36 3.11
CA GLN A 161 19.72 -46.59 4.24
C GLN A 161 21.16 -46.12 3.95
N LEU A 162 21.43 -45.52 2.80
CA LEU A 162 22.70 -44.86 2.49
C LEU A 162 22.36 -43.46 2.00
N ASP A 163 22.69 -42.45 2.81
CA ASP A 163 23.12 -41.09 2.41
C ASP A 163 22.94 -40.11 3.57
N GLY A 164 23.70 -40.36 4.65
CA GLY A 164 24.45 -39.27 5.27
C GLY A 164 25.85 -39.36 4.67
N TYR A 165 26.26 -38.29 3.98
CA TYR A 165 27.58 -37.93 3.45
C TYR A 165 27.42 -37.27 2.07
N THR A 166 28.13 -36.16 1.92
CA THR A 166 28.36 -35.40 0.70
C THR A 166 28.59 -36.31 -0.50
N THR A 167 27.63 -36.36 -1.43
CA THR A 167 27.86 -36.88 -2.79
C THR A 167 27.85 -35.69 -3.76
N PRO A 168 28.88 -35.52 -4.62
CA PRO A 168 28.81 -34.58 -5.71
C PRO A 168 27.73 -35.05 -6.67
N SER A 169 26.68 -34.25 -6.87
CA SER A 169 25.58 -34.63 -7.76
C SER A 169 26.08 -34.58 -9.22
N PRO A 170 25.67 -35.55 -10.07
CA PRO A 170 26.10 -35.61 -11.45
C PRO A 170 25.67 -34.36 -12.22
N ASP A 171 26.53 -33.89 -13.13
CA ASP A 171 26.24 -32.79 -14.04
C ASP A 171 24.88 -33.02 -14.72
N ILE A 172 23.94 -32.12 -14.47
CA ILE A 172 22.59 -32.19 -15.03
C ILE A 172 22.68 -31.63 -16.45
N ILE A 173 22.86 -32.51 -17.43
CA ILE A 173 22.78 -32.16 -18.85
C ILE A 173 21.29 -32.08 -19.23
N ILE A 174 20.87 -30.93 -19.78
CA ILE A 174 19.50 -30.69 -20.24
C ILE A 174 19.46 -30.92 -21.76
N ASP A 175 19.06 -32.13 -22.17
CA ASP A 175 19.15 -32.59 -23.57
C ASP A 175 18.00 -32.12 -24.50
N ASP A 176 17.01 -31.37 -24.01
CA ASP A 176 15.81 -31.00 -24.82
C ASP A 176 15.55 -29.49 -24.93
N ILE A 177 16.64 -28.73 -24.93
CA ILE A 177 16.66 -27.32 -25.38
C ILE A 177 16.49 -27.35 -26.90
N PRO A 178 15.60 -26.54 -27.51
CA PRO A 178 15.48 -26.53 -28.96
C PRO A 178 16.86 -26.33 -29.58
N CYS A 179 17.38 -27.36 -30.26
CA CYS A 179 18.59 -27.26 -31.05
C CYS A 179 18.39 -26.08 -32.01
N GLY A 180 19.11 -24.97 -31.79
CA GLY A 180 19.00 -23.74 -32.56
C GLY A 180 18.47 -22.50 -31.83
N PHE A 181 18.02 -22.58 -30.56
CA PHE A 181 17.73 -21.36 -29.79
C PHE A 181 19.05 -20.64 -29.50
N SER A 182 19.28 -19.54 -30.22
CA SER A 182 20.43 -18.65 -30.12
C SER A 182 19.96 -17.23 -30.41
N PHE A 183 20.55 -16.27 -29.72
CA PHE A 183 20.33 -14.86 -29.99
C PHE A 183 21.22 -14.47 -31.16
N LYS A 184 20.62 -14.07 -32.29
CA LYS A 184 21.36 -13.78 -33.53
C LYS A 184 22.32 -12.62 -33.32
N ASN A 185 23.61 -12.87 -33.57
CA ASN A 185 24.63 -11.82 -33.59
C ASN A 185 24.52 -11.05 -34.91
N GLY A 186 24.17 -9.77 -34.82
CA GLY A 186 24.14 -8.81 -35.91
C GLY A 186 24.27 -7.40 -35.33
N ASP A 187 24.34 -6.39 -36.19
CA ASP A 187 24.36 -4.97 -35.82
C ASP A 187 23.14 -4.27 -36.45
N PRO A 188 21.92 -4.54 -35.96
CA PRO A 188 20.72 -3.87 -36.47
C PRO A 188 20.77 -2.36 -36.18
N VAL A 189 20.22 -1.58 -37.10
CA VAL A 189 20.23 -0.09 -37.09
C VAL A 189 19.72 0.52 -35.77
N ASP A 190 18.86 -0.18 -35.04
CA ASP A 190 18.31 0.26 -33.75
C ASP A 190 19.05 -0.38 -32.55
N ASP A 191 20.34 -0.66 -32.61
CA ASP A 191 21.11 -1.17 -31.47
C ASP A 191 21.48 -0.08 -30.45
N LEU A 192 21.46 -0.44 -29.16
CA LEU A 192 21.86 0.45 -28.08
C LEU A 192 23.37 0.58 -28.03
N HIS A 193 23.84 1.82 -28.14
CA HIS A 193 25.24 2.17 -27.96
C HIS A 193 25.47 3.02 -26.70
N VAL A 194 26.59 2.79 -26.02
CA VAL A 194 27.12 3.63 -24.95
C VAL A 194 28.55 3.98 -25.31
N GLY A 195 28.80 5.27 -25.57
CA GLY A 195 30.00 5.70 -26.28
C GLY A 195 30.09 5.02 -27.64
N GLU A 196 31.23 4.40 -27.91
CA GLU A 196 31.49 3.62 -29.13
C GLU A 196 31.09 2.14 -29.00
N THR A 197 30.64 1.70 -27.82
CA THR A 197 30.37 0.29 -27.54
C THR A 197 28.93 -0.08 -27.87
N ASN A 198 28.73 -1.10 -28.71
CA ASN A 198 27.43 -1.70 -28.97
C ASN A 198 27.01 -2.63 -27.80
N VAL A 199 26.22 -2.07 -26.88
CA VAL A 199 25.72 -2.77 -25.68
C VAL A 199 24.73 -3.87 -26.06
N SER A 200 23.93 -3.67 -27.09
CA SER A 200 23.00 -4.70 -27.58
C SER A 200 23.72 -5.96 -28.06
N LEU A 201 24.85 -5.82 -28.75
CA LEU A 201 25.67 -6.94 -29.19
C LEU A 201 26.28 -7.69 -28.01
N LEU A 202 26.86 -6.97 -27.05
CA LEU A 202 27.39 -7.57 -25.81
C LEU A 202 26.30 -8.30 -25.02
N PHE A 203 25.09 -7.74 -24.95
CA PHE A 203 23.97 -8.38 -24.28
C PHE A 203 23.54 -9.67 -24.98
N ARG A 204 23.45 -9.70 -26.32
CA ARG A 204 23.16 -10.93 -27.05
C ARG A 204 24.23 -12.01 -26.84
N ASN A 205 25.50 -11.62 -26.80
CA ASN A 205 26.60 -12.54 -26.47
C ASN A 205 26.46 -13.08 -25.05
N TYR A 206 26.14 -12.24 -24.08
CA TYR A 206 25.89 -12.62 -22.69
C TYR A 206 24.67 -13.56 -22.54
N GLN A 207 23.59 -13.32 -23.29
CA GLN A 207 22.43 -14.21 -23.33
C GLN A 207 22.79 -15.58 -23.91
N ASN A 208 23.59 -15.63 -24.98
CA ASN A 208 24.10 -16.88 -25.55
C ASN A 208 25.00 -17.62 -24.55
N GLN A 209 25.84 -16.91 -23.80
CA GLN A 209 26.64 -17.53 -22.75
C GLN A 209 25.77 -18.07 -21.61
N SER A 210 24.73 -17.36 -21.21
CA SER A 210 23.76 -17.82 -20.22
C SER A 210 23.06 -19.12 -20.65
N LEU A 211 22.73 -19.26 -21.94
CA LEU A 211 22.22 -20.51 -22.52
C LEU A 211 23.26 -21.64 -22.48
N ASN A 212 24.54 -21.34 -22.75
CA ASN A 212 25.61 -22.34 -22.70
C ASN A 212 25.83 -22.85 -21.27
N ILE A 213 25.83 -21.95 -20.28
CA ILE A 213 25.89 -22.31 -18.86
C ILE A 213 24.70 -23.22 -18.50
N ALA A 214 23.49 -22.86 -18.96
CA ALA A 214 22.29 -23.66 -18.72
C ALA A 214 22.41 -25.06 -19.34
N ARG A 215 22.98 -25.19 -20.54
CA ARG A 215 23.19 -26.46 -21.24
C ARG A 215 24.19 -27.37 -20.53
N ASP A 216 25.27 -26.80 -20.02
CA ASP A 216 26.40 -27.53 -19.46
C ASP A 216 26.09 -28.06 -18.06
N LYS A 217 25.64 -27.17 -17.15
CA LYS A 217 25.48 -27.49 -15.72
C LYS A 217 24.13 -27.08 -15.11
N GLY A 218 23.26 -26.46 -15.91
CA GLY A 218 22.04 -25.80 -15.43
C GLY A 218 22.28 -24.45 -14.76
N LEU A 219 21.24 -23.61 -14.71
CA LEU A 219 21.26 -22.33 -13.99
C LEU A 219 20.70 -22.50 -12.59
N PHE A 220 21.42 -22.08 -11.56
CA PHE A 220 20.94 -22.11 -10.18
C PHE A 220 20.29 -20.78 -9.82
N VAL A 221 19.11 -20.83 -9.19
CA VAL A 221 18.37 -19.62 -8.80
C VAL A 221 19.22 -18.70 -7.92
N GLU A 222 19.99 -19.26 -6.99
CA GLU A 222 20.80 -18.50 -6.04
C GLU A 222 22.00 -17.82 -6.72
N SER A 223 22.63 -18.51 -7.67
CA SER A 223 23.91 -18.10 -8.26
C SER A 223 23.78 -17.36 -9.59
N ASN A 224 22.65 -17.54 -10.30
CA ASN A 224 22.51 -17.16 -11.71
C ASN A 224 21.30 -16.25 -11.98
N VAL A 225 20.90 -15.41 -11.03
CA VAL A 225 19.73 -14.51 -11.17
C VAL A 225 19.83 -13.64 -12.44
N GLN A 226 20.98 -13.02 -12.69
CA GLN A 226 21.17 -12.12 -13.83
C GLN A 226 21.16 -12.89 -15.15
N GLU A 227 21.79 -14.07 -15.21
CA GLU A 227 21.76 -14.95 -16.36
C GLU A 227 20.34 -15.43 -16.65
N ILE A 228 19.58 -15.86 -15.63
CA ILE A 228 18.18 -16.28 -15.77
C ILE A 228 17.31 -15.14 -16.32
N LEU A 229 17.44 -13.92 -15.77
CA LEU A 229 16.71 -12.74 -16.24
C LEU A 229 17.10 -12.35 -17.67
N SER A 230 18.38 -12.49 -18.03
CA SER A 230 18.87 -12.17 -19.38
C SER A 230 18.16 -12.96 -20.46
N LEU A 231 17.78 -14.22 -20.18
CA LEU A 231 17.07 -15.06 -21.13
C LEU A 231 15.63 -14.56 -21.40
N SER A 232 15.08 -13.73 -20.51
CA SER A 232 13.83 -13.00 -20.75
C SER A 232 14.05 -11.59 -21.32
N SER A 233 15.24 -11.33 -21.86
CA SER A 233 15.72 -10.02 -22.36
C SER A 233 15.83 -8.94 -21.29
N ILE A 234 15.96 -9.32 -20.02
CA ILE A 234 16.10 -8.39 -18.90
C ILE A 234 17.57 -8.25 -18.53
N LEU A 235 18.11 -7.03 -18.62
CA LEU A 235 19.44 -6.68 -18.15
C LEU A 235 19.31 -6.06 -16.75
N LEU A 236 19.57 -6.86 -15.71
CA LEU A 236 19.54 -6.40 -14.33
C LEU A 236 20.88 -5.75 -13.93
N LEU A 237 20.85 -4.44 -13.71
CA LEU A 237 21.96 -3.63 -13.25
C LEU A 237 21.78 -3.32 -11.75
N ALA A 238 22.56 -4.03 -10.93
CA ALA A 238 22.65 -3.79 -9.49
C ALA A 238 24.12 -3.51 -9.16
N SER A 239 24.44 -2.25 -8.89
CA SER A 239 25.81 -1.81 -8.60
C SER A 239 26.43 -2.66 -7.49
N ASN A 240 27.70 -3.06 -7.67
CA ASN A 240 28.44 -3.94 -6.75
C ASN A 240 27.85 -5.36 -6.57
N SER A 241 26.87 -5.76 -7.38
CA SER A 241 26.23 -7.09 -7.32
C SER A 241 26.20 -7.77 -8.70
N TYR A 242 27.16 -7.46 -9.57
CA TYR A 242 27.28 -8.08 -10.89
C TYR A 242 27.86 -9.50 -10.77
N SER A 243 27.33 -10.43 -11.57
CA SER A 243 27.89 -11.78 -11.71
C SER A 243 29.23 -11.73 -12.44
N ASN A 244 30.10 -12.69 -12.15
CA ASN A 244 31.38 -12.80 -12.86
C ASN A 244 31.16 -12.91 -14.37
N THR A 245 30.16 -13.67 -14.82
CA THR A 245 29.80 -13.80 -16.23
C THR A 245 29.48 -12.44 -16.87
N MET A 246 28.72 -11.59 -16.17
CA MET A 246 28.38 -10.25 -16.66
C MET A 246 29.62 -9.36 -16.71
N ILE A 247 30.48 -9.41 -15.69
CA ILE A 247 31.76 -8.67 -15.66
C ILE A 247 32.66 -9.11 -16.82
N ASP A 248 32.75 -10.40 -17.11
CA ASP A 248 33.59 -10.94 -18.19
C ASP A 248 33.14 -10.46 -19.58
N HIS A 249 31.83 -10.19 -19.77
CA HIS A 249 31.28 -9.79 -21.07
C HIS A 249 31.26 -8.27 -21.28
N PHE A 250 30.94 -7.51 -20.23
CA PHE A 250 30.77 -6.06 -20.33
C PHE A 250 31.97 -5.30 -19.78
N GLY A 251 32.64 -5.83 -18.76
CA GLY A 251 33.59 -5.08 -17.93
C GLY A 251 32.89 -4.16 -16.93
N LEU A 252 33.51 -3.96 -15.76
CA LEU A 252 32.94 -3.12 -14.69
C LEU A 252 32.73 -1.66 -15.13
N SER A 253 33.71 -1.07 -15.84
CA SER A 253 33.62 0.33 -16.30
C SER A 253 32.39 0.56 -17.17
N LEU A 254 32.15 -0.33 -18.14
CA LEU A 254 31.00 -0.20 -19.03
C LEU A 254 29.68 -0.43 -18.29
N LEU A 255 29.64 -1.40 -17.35
CA LEU A 255 28.44 -1.64 -16.54
C LEU A 255 28.08 -0.41 -15.70
N ASP A 256 29.08 0.29 -15.14
CA ASP A 256 28.88 1.53 -14.41
C ASP A 256 28.40 2.65 -15.33
N GLU A 257 28.97 2.79 -16.53
CA GLU A 257 28.52 3.76 -17.54
C GLU A 257 27.07 3.52 -17.99
N ILE A 258 26.71 2.27 -18.27
CA ILE A 258 25.32 1.89 -18.59
C ILE A 258 24.42 2.23 -17.40
N HIS A 259 24.82 1.85 -16.18
CA HIS A 259 24.05 2.13 -14.99
C HIS A 259 23.81 3.62 -14.80
N GLN A 260 24.84 4.48 -14.95
CA GLN A 260 24.69 5.94 -14.84
C GLN A 260 23.80 6.51 -15.94
N LYS A 261 23.93 6.04 -17.20
CA LYS A 261 23.12 6.51 -18.33
C LYS A 261 21.61 6.34 -18.10
N PHE A 262 21.21 5.27 -17.42
CA PHE A 262 19.80 4.93 -17.24
C PHE A 262 19.28 5.19 -15.81
N LYS A 263 20.17 5.50 -14.86
CA LYS A 263 19.79 5.95 -13.52
C LYS A 263 19.09 7.31 -13.62
N SER A 264 17.94 7.46 -12.95
CA SER A 264 17.21 8.74 -12.96
C SER A 264 18.05 9.86 -12.31
N GLU A 265 18.32 10.97 -12.99
CA GLU A 265 19.20 12.05 -12.50
C GLU A 265 18.55 12.94 -11.41
N GLN A 266 17.31 12.67 -11.00
CA GLN A 266 16.59 13.51 -10.05
C GLN A 266 17.23 13.43 -8.65
N GLN A 267 17.90 14.52 -8.25
CA GLN A 267 18.21 14.82 -6.86
C GLN A 267 16.95 15.37 -6.20
N ILE A 268 16.22 14.50 -5.51
CA ILE A 268 15.21 14.94 -4.56
C ILE A 268 15.89 14.96 -3.20
N VAL A 269 15.94 16.14 -2.59
CA VAL A 269 16.53 16.36 -1.28
C VAL A 269 15.40 16.65 -0.32
N LEU A 270 15.40 15.98 0.83
CA LEU A 270 14.46 16.27 1.90
C LEU A 270 14.78 17.65 2.44
N ASP A 271 13.78 18.54 2.51
CA ASP A 271 14.05 19.86 3.03
C ASP A 271 14.45 19.79 4.51
N SER A 272 15.45 20.59 4.88
CA SER A 272 16.06 20.55 6.22
C SER A 272 15.05 20.82 7.34
N ASN A 273 14.00 21.59 7.07
CA ASN A 273 12.94 21.85 8.05
C ASN A 273 12.07 20.60 8.27
N SER A 274 11.67 19.88 7.20
CA SER A 274 10.97 18.60 7.29
C SER A 274 11.80 17.57 8.03
N GLU A 275 13.07 17.40 7.67
CA GLU A 275 13.96 16.45 8.33
C GLU A 275 14.05 16.74 9.84
N THR A 276 14.35 18.00 10.20
CA THR A 276 14.46 18.43 11.60
C THR A 276 13.14 18.21 12.35
N THR A 277 12.02 18.50 11.70
CA THR A 277 10.67 18.33 12.26
C THR A 277 10.34 16.86 12.51
N PHE A 278 10.62 15.98 11.55
CA PHE A 278 10.38 14.54 11.68
C PHE A 278 11.27 13.93 12.77
N ARG A 279 12.56 14.27 12.80
CA ARG A 279 13.48 13.82 13.86
C ARG A 279 13.03 14.30 15.24
N LYS A 280 12.53 15.54 15.33
CA LYS A 280 11.96 16.08 16.58
C LYS A 280 10.71 15.31 17.01
N ALA A 281 9.79 15.00 16.10
CA ALA A 281 8.61 14.20 16.39
C ALA A 281 9.00 12.81 16.94
N VAL A 282 9.95 12.14 16.28
CA VAL A 282 10.45 10.83 16.71
C VAL A 282 11.10 10.91 18.09
N LYS A 283 11.93 11.93 18.35
CA LYS A 283 12.57 12.14 19.65
C LYS A 283 11.54 12.39 20.75
N MET A 284 10.50 13.19 20.49
CA MET A 284 9.40 13.42 21.42
C MET A 284 8.67 12.11 21.74
N ALA A 285 8.36 11.30 20.73
CA ALA A 285 7.67 10.03 20.93
C ALA A 285 8.51 8.99 21.68
N MET A 286 9.84 9.02 21.54
CA MET A 286 10.75 8.08 22.21
C MET A 286 11.12 8.49 23.65
N GLY A 287 11.35 9.78 23.88
CA GLY A 287 11.83 10.31 25.17
C GLY A 287 10.75 10.95 26.05
N GLY A 288 9.55 11.18 25.50
CA GLY A 288 8.44 11.82 26.19
C GLY A 288 7.11 11.10 25.92
N SER A 289 6.03 11.87 25.75
CA SER A 289 4.71 11.35 25.44
C SER A 289 4.54 11.12 23.94
N ARG A 290 4.16 9.89 23.57
CA ARG A 290 3.81 9.53 22.20
C ARG A 290 2.61 10.34 21.69
N ASP A 291 1.60 10.53 22.53
CA ASP A 291 0.39 11.26 22.15
C ASP A 291 0.70 12.74 21.92
N ASP A 292 1.57 13.34 22.72
CA ASP A 292 2.00 14.72 22.54
C ASP A 292 2.77 14.90 21.22
N ALA A 293 3.62 13.92 20.86
CA ALA A 293 4.33 13.92 19.58
C ALA A 293 3.37 13.84 18.39
N ILE A 294 2.32 13.00 18.50
CA ILE A 294 1.28 12.85 17.47
C ILE A 294 0.49 14.16 17.33
N ILE A 295 0.00 14.75 18.44
CA ILE A 295 -0.75 16.01 18.43
C ILE A 295 0.12 17.12 17.85
N TRP A 296 1.37 17.21 18.27
CA TRP A 296 2.32 18.22 17.81
C TRP A 296 2.58 18.12 16.30
N LEU A 297 2.93 16.92 15.80
CA LEU A 297 3.20 16.72 14.38
C LEU A 297 1.93 16.93 13.54
N CYS A 298 0.76 16.52 14.05
CA CYS A 298 -0.51 16.76 13.38
C CYS A 298 -0.79 18.26 13.24
N GLY A 299 -0.60 19.05 14.30
CA GLY A 299 -0.75 20.50 14.23
C GLY A 299 0.20 21.15 13.23
N LYS A 300 1.45 20.67 13.16
CA LYS A 300 2.43 21.11 12.17
C LYS A 300 2.01 20.78 10.74
N LEU A 301 1.54 19.57 10.49
CA LEU A 301 1.04 19.14 9.19
C LEU A 301 -0.21 19.90 8.76
N SER A 302 -1.04 20.38 9.69
CA SER A 302 -2.19 21.24 9.35
C SER A 302 -1.75 22.61 8.82
N SER A 303 -0.68 23.18 9.37
CA SER A 303 -0.20 24.51 8.99
C SER A 303 0.82 24.53 7.84
N GLU A 304 1.63 23.48 7.68
CA GLU A 304 2.79 23.49 6.78
C GLU A 304 2.61 22.50 5.62
N GLN A 305 2.45 23.01 4.40
CA GLN A 305 2.27 22.19 3.20
C GLN A 305 3.52 21.38 2.84
N SER A 306 4.71 21.94 3.01
CA SER A 306 5.97 21.26 2.72
C SER A 306 6.13 19.96 3.51
N LEU A 307 5.74 19.94 4.79
CA LEU A 307 5.77 18.72 5.60
C LEU A 307 4.85 17.63 5.03
N ARG A 308 3.69 18.01 4.48
CA ARG A 308 2.74 17.06 3.86
C ARG A 308 3.29 16.49 2.57
N GLU A 309 3.89 17.33 1.73
CA GLU A 309 4.53 16.94 0.46
C GLU A 309 5.77 16.06 0.70
N ASN A 310 6.46 16.22 1.83
CA ASN A 310 7.64 15.45 2.22
C ASN A 310 7.31 14.22 3.10
N LEU A 311 6.19 13.55 2.83
CA LEU A 311 5.78 12.29 3.48
C LEU A 311 5.48 12.40 4.99
N GLY A 312 5.18 13.59 5.51
CA GLY A 312 4.94 13.77 6.95
C GLY A 312 3.74 12.99 7.49
N PHE A 313 2.74 12.68 6.67
CA PHE A 313 1.64 11.79 7.08
C PHE A 313 2.11 10.34 7.30
N ILE A 314 3.10 9.86 6.55
CA ILE A 314 3.69 8.53 6.77
C ILE A 314 4.38 8.48 8.13
N ILE A 315 5.12 9.54 8.49
CA ILE A 315 5.76 9.66 9.80
C ILE A 315 4.70 9.66 10.90
N LEU A 316 3.65 10.47 10.77
CA LEU A 316 2.54 10.53 11.72
C LEU A 316 1.89 9.16 11.92
N ASP A 317 1.62 8.43 10.84
CA ASP A 317 0.99 7.11 10.91
C ASP A 317 1.91 6.06 11.55
N CYS A 318 3.21 6.12 11.26
CA CYS A 318 4.19 5.27 11.95
C CYS A 318 4.21 5.55 13.46
N LEU A 319 4.17 6.82 13.89
CA LEU A 319 4.11 7.18 15.32
C LEU A 319 2.87 6.61 16.02
N ARG A 320 1.72 6.59 15.31
CA ARG A 320 0.45 6.08 15.84
C ARG A 320 0.46 4.57 16.08
N VAL A 321 1.14 3.81 15.23
CA VAL A 321 0.92 2.35 15.16
C VAL A 321 2.12 1.49 15.51
N LEU A 322 3.34 2.01 15.34
CA LEU A 322 4.53 1.22 15.61
C LEU A 322 4.71 0.99 17.11
N PRO A 323 5.14 -0.21 17.52
CA PRO A 323 5.48 -0.46 18.91
C PRO A 323 6.71 0.37 19.31
N SER A 324 6.83 0.71 20.61
CA SER A 324 8.00 1.47 21.09
C SER A 324 9.32 0.70 20.94
N SER A 325 9.27 -0.63 20.82
CA SER A 325 10.43 -1.48 20.58
C SER A 325 10.02 -2.66 19.72
N LYS A 326 10.98 -3.20 18.96
CA LYS A 326 10.75 -4.33 18.07
C LYS A 326 10.20 -5.53 18.85
N ILE A 327 9.10 -6.10 18.35
CA ILE A 327 8.54 -7.34 18.88
C ILE A 327 9.50 -8.47 18.53
N ARG A 328 9.87 -9.29 19.53
CA ARG A 328 10.89 -10.33 19.37
C ARG A 328 10.41 -11.54 18.58
N ASN A 329 9.12 -11.81 18.60
CA ASN A 329 8.54 -12.95 17.91
C ASN A 329 8.61 -12.73 16.40
N GLU A 330 8.96 -13.78 15.67
CA GLU A 330 8.78 -13.78 14.23
C GLU A 330 7.29 -13.71 13.89
N HIS A 331 6.96 -12.99 12.84
CA HIS A 331 5.60 -12.83 12.36
C HIS A 331 5.47 -13.35 10.92
N SER A 332 4.26 -13.76 10.56
CA SER A 332 3.95 -14.25 9.21
C SER A 332 4.12 -13.16 8.15
N GLU A 333 4.26 -13.53 6.89
CA GLU A 333 4.29 -12.59 5.75
C GLU A 333 3.05 -11.69 5.74
N ILE A 334 1.87 -12.26 6.00
CA ILE A 334 0.60 -11.52 6.13
C ILE A 334 0.69 -10.45 7.20
N THR A 335 1.09 -10.84 8.40
CA THR A 335 1.28 -9.90 9.51
C THR A 335 2.33 -8.84 9.17
N HIS A 336 3.36 -9.20 8.39
CA HIS A 336 4.40 -8.27 8.00
C HIS A 336 3.84 -7.15 7.13
N TYR A 337 3.12 -7.50 6.07
CA TYR A 337 2.60 -6.47 5.19
C TYR A 337 1.43 -5.72 5.79
N THR A 338 0.51 -6.37 6.53
CA THR A 338 -0.64 -5.66 7.11
C THR A 338 -0.27 -4.68 8.21
N ASN A 339 0.75 -5.00 9.02
CA ASN A 339 1.07 -4.19 10.20
C ASN A 339 2.16 -3.14 9.93
N PHE A 340 3.05 -3.38 8.97
CA PHE A 340 4.21 -2.51 8.73
C PHE A 340 4.20 -1.90 7.32
N LEU A 341 4.02 -2.71 6.27
CA LEU A 341 4.16 -2.22 4.89
C LEU A 341 2.93 -1.47 4.38
N ASP A 342 1.71 -1.95 4.65
CA ASP A 342 0.46 -1.42 4.06
C ASP A 342 0.34 0.10 4.20
N ARG A 343 0.64 0.62 5.38
CA ARG A 343 0.55 2.06 5.68
C ARG A 343 1.59 2.88 4.92
N ILE A 344 2.82 2.39 4.86
CA ILE A 344 3.90 3.08 4.15
C ILE A 344 3.61 3.04 2.65
N MET A 345 3.27 1.86 2.12
CA MET A 345 2.99 1.71 0.69
C MET A 345 1.76 2.50 0.26
N LYS A 346 0.70 2.55 1.06
CA LYS A 346 -0.46 3.42 0.80
C LYS A 346 -0.11 4.90 0.90
N GLY A 347 0.63 5.30 1.93
CA GLY A 347 1.09 6.68 2.06
C GLY A 347 1.98 7.14 0.91
N LEU A 348 2.70 6.23 0.26
CA LEU A 348 3.53 6.51 -0.91
C LEU A 348 2.74 6.52 -2.21
N PHE A 349 1.82 5.57 -2.41
CA PHE A 349 1.29 5.22 -3.74
C PHE A 349 -0.24 5.11 -3.82
N ASP A 350 -1.00 5.40 -2.77
CA ASP A 350 -2.46 5.35 -2.80
C ASP A 350 -3.05 6.76 -2.97
N ASP A 351 -3.91 6.92 -3.97
CA ASP A 351 -4.79 8.05 -4.18
C ASP A 351 -6.14 7.45 -4.60
N PRO A 352 -7.16 7.46 -3.72
CA PRO A 352 -8.38 6.70 -3.92
C PRO A 352 -9.15 7.10 -5.19
N ASP A 353 -8.88 8.27 -5.76
CA ASP A 353 -9.53 8.76 -6.96
C ASP A 353 -8.70 8.49 -8.24
N LYS A 354 -7.42 8.12 -8.11
CA LYS A 354 -6.48 8.00 -9.23
C LYS A 354 -5.79 6.65 -9.33
N HIS A 355 -5.28 6.12 -8.23
CA HIS A 355 -4.52 4.88 -8.19
C HIS A 355 -4.63 4.18 -6.83
N VAL A 356 -4.94 2.89 -6.85
CA VAL A 356 -5.19 2.10 -5.64
C VAL A 356 -4.07 1.11 -5.38
N VAL A 357 -3.64 1.09 -4.13
CA VAL A 357 -2.73 0.09 -3.57
C VAL A 357 -3.51 -1.15 -3.13
N GLN A 358 -3.07 -2.32 -3.58
CA GLN A 358 -3.76 -3.59 -3.33
C GLN A 358 -2.76 -4.70 -2.96
N TRP A 359 -3.22 -5.61 -2.10
CA TRP A 359 -2.59 -6.89 -1.81
C TRP A 359 -3.44 -7.98 -2.47
N PRO A 360 -3.32 -8.20 -3.79
CA PRO A 360 -4.26 -9.01 -4.54
C PRO A 360 -4.19 -10.47 -4.10
N ASN A 361 -5.31 -11.19 -4.21
CA ASN A 361 -5.40 -12.66 -4.08
C ASN A 361 -5.58 -13.37 -5.44
N THR A 362 -5.41 -12.63 -6.53
CA THR A 362 -5.56 -13.10 -7.91
C THR A 362 -4.36 -12.70 -8.77
N ALA A 363 -4.15 -13.42 -9.86
CA ALA A 363 -3.06 -13.14 -10.78
C ALA A 363 -3.28 -11.84 -11.57
N LEU A 364 -2.19 -11.16 -11.92
CA LEU A 364 -2.18 -9.99 -12.81
C LEU A 364 -2.84 -10.31 -14.14
N ASN A 365 -3.65 -9.38 -14.64
CA ASN A 365 -4.26 -9.51 -15.97
C ASN A 365 -3.18 -9.48 -17.06
N GLU A 366 -2.16 -8.64 -16.85
CA GLU A 366 -0.97 -8.49 -17.67
C GLU A 366 -0.18 -9.81 -17.79
N SER A 367 -0.18 -10.64 -16.74
CA SER A 367 0.48 -11.97 -16.77
C SER A 367 -0.42 -13.10 -17.28
N LYS A 368 -1.75 -12.93 -17.29
CA LYS A 368 -2.69 -13.95 -17.81
C LYS A 368 -2.57 -14.11 -19.33
N THR A 369 -2.32 -13.02 -20.05
CA THR A 369 -2.17 -13.03 -21.52
C THR A 369 -1.06 -13.97 -22.01
N ARG A 370 -0.03 -14.23 -21.17
CA ARG A 370 1.10 -15.12 -21.51
C ARG A 370 0.86 -16.60 -21.20
N LYS A 371 -0.17 -16.95 -20.43
CA LYS A 371 -0.40 -18.36 -20.04
C LYS A 371 -1.53 -18.96 -20.87
N ALA A 372 -1.14 -19.86 -21.77
CA ALA A 372 -2.09 -20.75 -22.46
C ALA A 372 -2.66 -21.83 -21.50
N GLU A 373 -1.90 -22.26 -20.49
CA GLU A 373 -2.29 -23.31 -19.54
C GLU A 373 -1.82 -23.01 -18.10
N GLY A 374 -2.67 -23.33 -17.11
CA GLY A 374 -2.40 -23.22 -15.66
C GLY A 374 -2.59 -21.82 -15.06
N ARG A 375 -2.60 -21.73 -13.72
CA ARG A 375 -2.83 -20.46 -12.98
C ARG A 375 -1.65 -19.50 -13.15
N ALA A 376 -1.90 -18.27 -13.60
CA ALA A 376 -0.91 -17.19 -13.63
C ALA A 376 -0.35 -16.89 -12.23
N LYS A 377 0.93 -16.51 -12.14
CA LYS A 377 1.54 -16.15 -10.85
C LYS A 377 0.94 -14.83 -10.37
N GLN A 378 0.84 -14.68 -9.05
CA GLN A 378 0.25 -13.53 -8.38
C GLN A 378 1.37 -12.77 -7.65
N PRO A 379 1.51 -11.46 -7.84
CA PRO A 379 2.37 -10.63 -7.01
C PRO A 379 1.74 -10.44 -5.62
N ASP A 380 2.55 -10.12 -4.63
CA ASP A 380 2.04 -9.87 -3.27
C ASP A 380 1.42 -8.47 -3.17
N PHE A 381 1.97 -7.52 -3.92
CA PHE A 381 1.61 -6.11 -3.90
C PHE A 381 1.40 -5.57 -5.31
N THR A 382 0.42 -4.69 -5.50
CA THR A 382 0.18 -3.97 -6.75
C THR A 382 -0.30 -2.55 -6.52
N THR A 383 0.07 -1.62 -7.39
CA THR A 383 -0.61 -0.32 -7.52
C THR A 383 -1.23 -0.19 -8.91
N SER A 384 -2.55 0.01 -8.93
CA SER A 384 -3.36 0.00 -10.15
C SER A 384 -4.02 1.36 -10.38
N ILE A 385 -4.03 1.82 -11.63
CA ILE A 385 -4.71 3.06 -12.03
C ILE A 385 -6.22 2.84 -12.04
N ILE A 386 -6.94 3.83 -11.53
CA ILE A 386 -8.39 3.93 -11.62
C ILE A 386 -8.73 4.81 -12.84
N CYS A 387 -9.52 4.27 -13.77
CA CYS A 387 -10.15 5.05 -14.83
C CYS A 387 -11.59 4.57 -14.99
N GLN A 388 -12.54 5.50 -15.08
CA GLN A 388 -13.97 5.20 -15.16
C GLN A 388 -14.47 4.26 -14.05
N LEU A 389 -14.02 4.49 -12.81
CA LEU A 389 -14.36 3.67 -11.63
C LEU A 389 -13.92 2.19 -11.73
N GLN A 390 -12.96 1.89 -12.62
CA GLN A 390 -12.40 0.54 -12.79
C GLN A 390 -10.88 0.58 -12.80
N THR A 391 -10.26 -0.48 -12.26
CA THR A 391 -8.81 -0.68 -12.37
C THR A 391 -8.43 -0.97 -13.82
N SER A 392 -7.65 -0.09 -14.43
CA SER A 392 -7.39 -0.11 -15.88
C SER A 392 -6.01 -0.66 -16.25
N ALA A 393 -5.02 -0.49 -15.38
CA ALA A 393 -3.67 -1.02 -15.55
C ALA A 393 -2.90 -1.02 -14.24
N THR A 394 -1.97 -1.96 -14.10
CA THR A 394 -0.99 -1.96 -13.00
C THR A 394 0.22 -1.12 -13.39
N LEU A 395 0.81 -0.36 -12.45
CA LEU A 395 2.06 0.40 -12.67
C LEU A 395 3.20 -0.04 -11.74
N PHE A 396 2.85 -0.57 -10.57
CA PHE A 396 3.80 -1.00 -9.54
C PHE A 396 3.44 -2.42 -9.12
N VAL A 397 4.45 -3.27 -8.92
CA VAL A 397 4.30 -4.63 -8.36
C VAL A 397 5.32 -4.86 -7.26
N GLY A 398 4.99 -5.63 -6.24
CA GLY A 398 5.96 -6.00 -5.21
C GLY A 398 5.89 -7.48 -4.86
N GLU A 399 7.03 -8.01 -4.43
CA GLU A 399 7.14 -9.28 -3.73
C GLU A 399 7.57 -8.96 -2.30
N VAL A 400 6.95 -9.63 -1.33
CA VAL A 400 7.22 -9.42 0.09
C VAL A 400 7.71 -10.72 0.68
N SER A 401 8.78 -10.62 1.46
CA SER A 401 9.29 -11.72 2.25
C SER A 401 9.31 -11.33 3.72
N PRO A 402 8.84 -12.20 4.64
CA PRO A 402 8.86 -11.89 6.06
C PRO A 402 10.30 -11.87 6.58
N PRO A 403 10.56 -11.21 7.73
CA PRO A 403 11.89 -11.17 8.33
C PRO A 403 12.50 -12.54 8.61
N SER A 404 11.69 -13.57 8.88
CA SER A 404 12.14 -14.95 9.08
C SER A 404 12.80 -15.58 7.83
N LYS A 405 12.54 -15.01 6.65
CA LYS A 405 13.13 -15.43 5.37
C LYS A 405 14.40 -14.66 5.01
N ARG A 406 14.97 -13.89 5.94
CA ARG A 406 16.23 -13.14 5.74
C ARG A 406 17.36 -13.98 5.14
N GLY A 407 17.57 -15.17 5.67
CA GLY A 407 18.65 -16.06 5.25
C GLY A 407 18.29 -16.97 4.08
N ASP A 408 17.05 -16.93 3.59
CA ASP A 408 16.56 -17.80 2.52
C ASP A 408 16.94 -17.21 1.16
N VAL A 409 18.22 -17.40 0.79
CA VAL A 409 18.81 -16.85 -0.45
C VAL A 409 18.02 -17.29 -1.67
N TYR A 410 17.60 -18.56 -1.72
CA TYR A 410 16.81 -19.10 -2.81
C TYR A 410 15.47 -18.36 -2.97
N LYS A 411 14.70 -18.19 -1.87
CA LYS A 411 13.45 -17.44 -1.93
C LYS A 411 13.67 -16.01 -2.42
N ASN A 412 14.65 -15.30 -1.86
CA ASN A 412 14.92 -13.90 -2.23
C ASN A 412 15.32 -13.75 -3.71
N CYS A 413 16.18 -14.65 -4.21
CA CYS A 413 16.57 -14.69 -5.62
C CYS A 413 15.39 -15.05 -6.53
N ASN A 414 14.58 -16.04 -6.16
CA ASN A 414 13.40 -16.44 -6.93
C ASN A 414 12.36 -15.31 -6.99
N ASP A 415 12.14 -14.61 -5.88
CA ASP A 415 11.21 -13.49 -5.82
C ASP A 415 11.74 -12.32 -6.68
N LEU A 416 13.05 -12.04 -6.69
CA LEU A 416 13.66 -11.06 -7.61
C LEU A 416 13.49 -11.44 -9.10
N ILE A 417 13.67 -12.72 -9.45
CA ILE A 417 13.45 -13.19 -10.83
C ILE A 417 11.96 -13.02 -11.22
N ARG A 418 11.04 -13.40 -10.33
CA ARG A 418 9.59 -13.19 -10.54
C ARG A 418 9.26 -11.72 -10.72
N LEU A 419 9.87 -10.87 -9.90
CA LEU A 419 9.69 -9.43 -9.93
C LEU A 419 10.06 -8.83 -11.29
N GLY A 420 11.24 -9.18 -11.81
CA GLY A 420 11.66 -8.73 -13.14
C GLY A 420 10.69 -9.17 -14.24
N VAL A 421 10.18 -10.39 -14.17
CA VAL A 421 9.17 -10.89 -15.11
C VAL A 421 7.84 -10.13 -14.99
N PHE A 422 7.38 -9.82 -13.79
CA PHE A 422 6.16 -9.02 -13.60
C PHE A 422 6.33 -7.58 -14.09
N MET A 423 7.47 -6.93 -13.81
CA MET A 423 7.77 -5.59 -14.30
C MET A 423 7.75 -5.55 -15.83
N LYS A 424 8.32 -6.58 -16.48
CA LYS A 424 8.29 -6.73 -17.94
C LYS A 424 6.87 -6.88 -18.47
N ASP A 425 6.04 -7.73 -17.87
CA ASP A 425 4.64 -7.94 -18.29
C ASP A 425 3.83 -6.64 -18.24
N ILE A 426 4.03 -5.86 -17.17
CA ILE A 426 3.38 -4.57 -16.99
C ILE A 426 3.87 -3.55 -18.02
N LEU A 427 5.18 -3.52 -18.27
CA LEU A 427 5.78 -2.62 -19.25
C LEU A 427 5.25 -2.92 -20.65
N ASP A 428 5.22 -4.19 -21.04
CA ASP A 428 4.68 -4.64 -22.32
C ASP A 428 3.20 -4.25 -22.49
N SER A 429 2.38 -4.49 -21.45
CA SER A 429 0.97 -4.10 -21.46
C SER A 429 0.77 -2.58 -21.58
N SER A 430 1.68 -1.81 -20.98
CA SER A 430 1.62 -0.34 -21.02
C SER A 430 2.03 0.21 -22.37
N VAL A 431 3.08 -0.35 -22.95
CA VAL A 431 3.53 -0.04 -24.31
C VAL A 431 2.45 -0.36 -25.33
N ASP A 432 1.72 -1.47 -25.16
CA ASP A 432 0.56 -1.83 -26.00
C ASP A 432 -0.59 -0.82 -25.90
N LYS A 433 -0.72 -0.14 -24.76
CA LYS A 433 -1.66 0.96 -24.53
C LYS A 433 -1.08 2.33 -24.95
N GLY A 434 0.09 2.36 -25.57
CA GLY A 434 0.74 3.57 -26.04
C GLY A 434 1.42 4.40 -24.95
N ALA A 435 1.58 3.85 -23.74
CA ALA A 435 2.21 4.51 -22.61
C ALA A 435 3.65 4.03 -22.41
N ASP A 436 4.53 4.98 -22.10
CA ASP A 436 5.91 4.71 -21.74
C ASP A 436 6.09 4.91 -20.23
N ILE A 437 6.19 3.81 -19.49
CA ILE A 437 6.26 3.85 -18.03
C ILE A 437 7.58 3.28 -17.55
N LYS A 438 8.01 3.73 -16.38
CA LYS A 438 9.00 3.00 -15.60
C LYS A 438 8.24 2.12 -14.63
N CYS A 439 8.34 0.80 -14.79
CA CYS A 439 7.73 -0.14 -13.85
C CYS A 439 8.55 -0.20 -12.58
N TRP A 440 7.88 -0.41 -11.46
CA TRP A 440 8.51 -0.38 -10.15
C TRP A 440 8.26 -1.62 -9.35
N ALA A 441 9.25 -1.96 -8.53
CA ALA A 441 9.05 -3.03 -7.60
C ALA A 441 9.86 -2.98 -6.31
N SER A 442 9.30 -3.63 -5.29
CA SER A 442 9.92 -3.86 -3.98
C SER A 442 10.21 -5.36 -3.77
N ASN A 443 11.37 -5.69 -3.20
CA ASN A 443 11.69 -7.00 -2.60
C ASN A 443 12.14 -6.82 -1.14
N TYR A 444 12.29 -7.89 -0.36
CA TYR A 444 12.85 -7.98 1.01
C TYR A 444 13.69 -6.76 1.47
N LYS A 445 13.36 -6.11 2.60
CA LYS A 445 13.87 -4.76 2.98
C LYS A 445 13.63 -3.68 1.91
N VAL A 446 12.46 -3.69 1.27
CA VAL A 446 12.00 -2.74 0.24
C VAL A 446 13.13 -2.25 -0.68
N ASP A 447 13.72 -3.20 -1.41
CA ASP A 447 14.63 -2.90 -2.52
C ASP A 447 13.85 -2.37 -3.71
N TYR A 448 14.08 -1.11 -4.09
CA TYR A 448 13.40 -0.48 -5.20
C TYR A 448 14.12 -0.74 -6.52
N TYR A 449 13.36 -1.23 -7.50
CA TYR A 449 13.82 -1.41 -8.87
C TYR A 449 12.99 -0.57 -9.83
N THR A 450 13.62 -0.07 -10.89
CA THR A 450 12.94 0.50 -12.05
C THR A 450 13.24 -0.31 -13.31
N MET A 451 12.32 -0.34 -14.28
CA MET A 451 12.54 -1.00 -15.57
C MET A 451 12.11 -0.11 -16.73
N ASP A 452 12.91 -0.08 -17.79
CA ASP A 452 12.64 0.61 -19.05
C ASP A 452 12.95 -0.31 -20.25
N LEU A 453 12.25 -0.14 -21.37
CA LEU A 453 12.44 -0.88 -22.62
C LEU A 453 13.18 -0.02 -23.63
N VAL A 454 14.42 -0.41 -23.93
CA VAL A 454 15.39 0.39 -24.67
C VAL A 454 16.01 -0.49 -25.75
N GLN A 455 15.68 -0.23 -27.02
CA GLN A 455 16.21 -0.98 -28.19
C GLN A 455 16.08 -2.52 -28.08
N GLY A 456 15.03 -2.99 -27.39
CA GLY A 456 14.75 -4.42 -27.19
C GLY A 456 15.45 -5.06 -26.01
N ILE A 457 16.07 -4.26 -25.15
CA ILE A 457 16.59 -4.65 -23.84
C ILE A 457 15.68 -4.07 -22.77
N TYR A 458 15.24 -4.91 -21.83
CA TYR A 458 14.50 -4.48 -20.64
C TYR A 458 15.52 -4.18 -19.54
N ILE A 459 15.92 -2.92 -19.43
CA ILE A 459 16.95 -2.48 -18.49
C ILE A 459 16.29 -2.33 -17.13
N MET A 460 16.63 -3.23 -16.19
CA MET A 460 16.16 -3.21 -14.81
C MET A 460 17.27 -2.69 -13.90
N ILE A 461 17.01 -1.64 -13.14
CA ILE A 461 18.02 -0.95 -12.32
C ILE A 461 17.60 -0.97 -10.87
N HIS A 462 18.50 -1.39 -9.99
CA HIS A 462 18.36 -1.20 -8.55
C HIS A 462 18.64 0.26 -8.18
N ILE A 463 17.71 0.90 -7.50
CA ILE A 463 17.78 2.34 -7.18
C ILE A 463 18.23 2.59 -5.76
N GLY A 464 17.84 1.70 -4.85
CA GLY A 464 18.16 1.80 -3.44
C GLY A 464 17.34 0.85 -2.61
N GLN A 465 17.69 0.79 -1.34
CA GLN A 465 17.03 -0.03 -0.34
C GLN A 465 16.51 0.88 0.77
N MET A 466 15.30 0.60 1.27
CA MET A 466 14.71 1.33 2.39
C MET A 466 14.42 0.39 3.54
N LEU A 467 14.83 0.76 4.75
CA LEU A 467 14.49 0.01 5.95
C LEU A 467 13.08 0.35 6.41
N VAL A 468 12.21 -0.65 6.39
CA VAL A 468 10.85 -0.52 6.93
C VAL A 468 10.92 -0.51 8.45
N PRO A 469 10.45 0.56 9.11
CA PRO A 469 10.52 0.66 10.56
C PRO A 469 9.58 -0.37 11.19
N ALA A 470 10.13 -1.22 12.07
CA ALA A 470 9.35 -2.19 12.83
C ALA A 470 8.99 -1.67 14.23
N SER A 471 9.56 -0.53 14.63
CA SER A 471 9.37 0.12 15.92
C SER A 471 9.74 1.59 15.88
N LEU A 472 9.37 2.35 16.91
CA LEU A 472 9.77 3.76 17.04
C LEU A 472 11.29 3.96 17.06
N LYS A 473 12.06 2.96 17.51
CA LYS A 473 13.53 3.03 17.50
C LYS A 473 14.12 3.02 16.09
N ASP A 474 13.41 2.41 15.14
CA ASP A 474 13.83 2.30 13.75
C ASP A 474 13.45 3.56 12.95
N MET A 475 12.63 4.45 13.52
CA MET A 475 12.11 5.63 12.81
C MET A 475 13.18 6.66 12.48
N SER A 476 14.26 6.77 13.27
CA SER A 476 15.35 7.68 12.92
C SER A 476 16.05 7.26 11.63
N SER A 477 16.31 5.96 11.48
CA SER A 477 16.85 5.39 10.23
C SER A 477 15.86 5.50 9.08
N PHE A 478 14.56 5.33 9.35
CA PHE A 478 13.55 5.55 8.31
C PHE A 478 13.52 7.00 7.81
N VAL A 479 13.75 8.00 8.68
CA VAL A 479 13.89 9.40 8.26
C VAL A 479 15.11 9.61 7.35
N ASP A 480 16.21 8.88 7.60
CA ASP A 480 17.39 8.92 6.72
C ASP A 480 17.06 8.40 5.30
N ASP A 481 16.12 7.46 5.19
CA ASP A 481 15.73 6.83 3.92
C ASP A 481 14.59 7.57 3.18
N ILE A 482 13.98 8.62 3.75
CA ILE A 482 12.81 9.33 3.16
C ILE A 482 13.11 9.88 1.76
N GLU A 483 14.33 10.35 1.51
CA GLU A 483 14.72 10.89 0.20
C GLU A 483 14.58 9.84 -0.90
N LEU A 484 14.93 8.58 -0.60
CA LEU A 484 14.74 7.48 -1.52
C LEU A 484 13.25 7.26 -1.80
N SER A 485 12.40 7.28 -0.75
CA SER A 485 10.96 7.13 -0.90
C SER A 485 10.34 8.25 -1.74
N LEU A 486 10.76 9.49 -1.53
CA LEU A 486 10.33 10.65 -2.32
C LEU A 486 10.72 10.51 -3.79
N ARG A 487 11.94 10.06 -4.05
CA ARG A 487 12.40 9.78 -5.43
C ARG A 487 11.57 8.70 -6.10
N VAL A 488 11.24 7.64 -5.38
CA VAL A 488 10.38 6.58 -5.92
C VAL A 488 8.96 7.10 -6.18
N GLN A 489 8.40 7.90 -5.27
CA GLN A 489 7.07 8.50 -5.44
C GLN A 489 7.01 9.44 -6.64
N ASP A 490 8.04 10.28 -6.86
CA ASP A 490 8.08 11.19 -7.99
C ASP A 490 8.11 10.44 -9.34
N ILE A 491 8.87 9.35 -9.43
CA ILE A 491 8.93 8.59 -10.67
C ILE A 491 7.64 7.78 -10.90
N PHE A 492 7.02 7.28 -9.83
CA PHE A 492 5.67 6.70 -9.90
C PHE A 492 4.67 7.72 -10.44
N ARG A 493 4.63 8.94 -9.87
CA ARG A 493 3.75 10.03 -10.32
C ARG A 493 3.95 10.36 -11.79
N LYS A 494 5.20 10.50 -12.25
CA LYS A 494 5.49 10.74 -13.69
C LYS A 494 5.01 9.62 -14.59
N SER A 495 5.16 8.37 -14.16
CA SER A 495 4.68 7.20 -14.90
C SER A 495 3.16 7.17 -14.96
N TYR A 496 2.49 7.50 -13.85
CA TYR A 496 1.04 7.66 -13.77
C TYR A 496 0.53 8.73 -14.74
N GLU A 497 1.07 9.94 -14.67
CA GLU A 497 0.60 11.07 -15.51
C GLU A 497 0.77 10.76 -17.01
N ASN A 498 1.90 10.15 -17.40
CA ASN A 498 2.10 9.72 -18.79
C ASN A 498 1.07 8.67 -19.21
N PHE A 499 0.88 7.63 -18.39
CA PHE A 499 -0.07 6.56 -18.69
C PHE A 499 -1.51 7.07 -18.76
N TYR A 500 -1.92 7.87 -17.77
CA TYR A 500 -3.26 8.42 -17.68
C TYR A 500 -3.56 9.34 -18.87
N THR A 501 -2.60 10.18 -19.27
CA THR A 501 -2.71 11.00 -20.48
C THR A 501 -2.97 10.17 -21.73
N LYS A 502 -2.31 9.01 -21.85
CA LYS A 502 -2.49 8.07 -22.97
C LYS A 502 -3.81 7.29 -22.91
N LEU A 503 -4.29 6.95 -21.72
CA LEU A 503 -5.63 6.39 -21.55
C LEU A 503 -6.70 7.38 -22.00
N CYS A 504 -6.59 8.65 -21.61
CA CYS A 504 -7.55 9.68 -21.98
C CYS A 504 -7.46 10.04 -23.47
N ASN A 505 -6.27 9.97 -24.05
CA ASN A 505 -6.01 10.30 -25.46
C ASN A 505 -5.29 9.15 -26.14
N PRO A 506 -6.01 8.11 -26.60
CA PRO A 506 -5.43 6.98 -27.31
C PRO A 506 -4.78 7.45 -28.61
N GLY A 507 -3.46 7.61 -28.59
CA GLY A 507 -2.65 7.95 -29.75
C GLY A 507 -2.20 6.72 -30.53
N SER A 508 -1.33 6.92 -31.52
CA SER A 508 -0.64 5.82 -32.18
C SER A 508 0.25 5.03 -31.22
N LEU A 509 0.43 3.75 -31.50
CA LEU A 509 1.39 2.88 -30.79
C LEU A 509 2.77 3.54 -30.77
N THR A 510 3.45 3.42 -29.64
CA THR A 510 4.81 3.96 -29.49
C THR A 510 5.79 3.18 -30.36
N LYS A 511 6.86 3.82 -30.84
CA LYS A 511 7.99 3.10 -31.48
C LYS A 511 8.52 1.98 -30.56
N LYS A 512 8.41 2.13 -29.22
CA LYS A 512 8.78 1.09 -28.24
C LYS A 512 8.02 -0.23 -28.42
N ALA A 513 6.83 -0.23 -29.00
CA ALA A 513 6.07 -1.47 -29.25
C ALA A 513 6.82 -2.45 -30.17
N THR A 514 7.60 -1.95 -31.14
CA THR A 514 8.40 -2.82 -32.04
C THR A 514 9.65 -3.39 -31.36
N PHE A 515 10.05 -2.81 -30.23
CA PHE A 515 11.19 -3.28 -29.45
C PHE A 515 10.85 -4.40 -28.48
N LYS A 516 9.57 -4.70 -28.23
CA LYS A 516 9.19 -5.77 -27.32
C LYS A 516 9.84 -7.11 -27.70
N ARG A 517 10.13 -7.91 -26.67
CA ARG A 517 10.67 -9.27 -26.82
C ARG A 517 9.82 -10.22 -26.02
N GLU A 518 9.55 -11.40 -26.57
CA GLU A 518 8.79 -12.41 -25.85
C GLU A 518 9.46 -12.77 -24.52
N THR A 519 8.65 -12.94 -23.47
CA THR A 519 9.12 -13.50 -22.21
C THR A 519 9.13 -15.01 -22.33
N LEU A 520 10.30 -15.62 -22.22
CA LEU A 520 10.43 -17.08 -22.30
C LEU A 520 9.68 -17.74 -21.13
N CYS A 521 8.50 -18.29 -21.43
CA CYS A 521 7.60 -18.86 -20.43
C CYS A 521 7.31 -20.35 -20.67
N THR A 522 8.01 -20.98 -21.63
CA THR A 522 7.74 -22.36 -22.01
C THR A 522 8.15 -23.33 -20.89
N PRO A 523 7.49 -24.49 -20.76
CA PRO A 523 7.92 -25.55 -19.85
C PRO A 523 9.40 -25.93 -20.02
N LYS A 524 9.93 -25.82 -21.24
CA LYS A 524 11.36 -26.04 -21.58
C LYS A 524 12.29 -25.03 -20.89
N PHE A 525 11.87 -23.78 -20.75
CA PHE A 525 12.66 -22.77 -20.01
C PHE A 525 12.78 -23.11 -18.52
N ARG A 526 11.72 -23.68 -17.92
CA ARG A 526 11.78 -24.14 -16.52
C ARG A 526 12.72 -25.32 -16.31
N GLN A 527 13.11 -26.01 -17.38
CA GLN A 527 14.10 -27.07 -17.30
C GLN A 527 15.53 -26.50 -17.23
N LEU A 528 15.78 -25.31 -17.81
CA LEU A 528 17.07 -24.60 -17.78
C LEU A 528 17.52 -24.20 -16.38
N VAL A 529 16.56 -24.07 -15.47
CA VAL A 529 16.81 -23.71 -14.07
C VAL A 529 16.84 -24.99 -13.25
N SER A 530 17.95 -25.21 -12.55
CA SER A 530 18.11 -26.33 -11.64
C SER A 530 17.02 -26.30 -10.57
N LYS A 531 16.44 -27.47 -10.28
CA LYS A 531 15.44 -27.65 -9.21
C LYS A 531 16.07 -27.80 -7.83
N THR A 532 17.40 -27.82 -7.76
CA THR A 532 18.14 -27.99 -6.52
C THR A 532 18.08 -26.70 -5.71
N HIS A 533 17.82 -26.85 -4.41
CA HIS A 533 17.68 -25.74 -3.47
C HIS A 533 18.83 -25.80 -2.47
N ASP A 534 19.60 -24.73 -2.37
CA ASP A 534 20.66 -24.60 -1.36
C ASP A 534 20.83 -23.14 -0.91
N VAL A 535 20.42 -22.89 0.33
CA VAL A 535 20.49 -21.59 1.00
C VAL A 535 21.92 -21.08 1.23
N ASN A 536 22.94 -21.94 1.08
CA ASN A 536 24.34 -21.59 1.32
C ASN A 536 25.12 -21.26 0.04
N ARG A 537 24.53 -21.45 -1.14
CA ARG A 537 25.19 -21.14 -2.41
C ARG A 537 25.64 -19.69 -2.48
N SER A 538 26.76 -19.49 -3.17
CA SER A 538 27.27 -18.15 -3.45
C SER A 538 26.25 -17.40 -4.29
N CYS A 539 25.84 -16.23 -3.80
CA CYS A 539 24.91 -15.34 -4.47
C CYS A 539 25.58 -13.98 -4.66
N PRO A 540 25.57 -13.40 -5.87
CA PRO A 540 26.16 -12.08 -6.11
C PRO A 540 25.34 -10.95 -5.45
N PHE A 541 24.08 -11.22 -5.07
CA PHE A 541 23.21 -10.27 -4.42
C PHE A 541 23.33 -10.34 -2.90
N TRP A 542 23.49 -9.18 -2.28
CA TRP A 542 23.58 -9.07 -0.85
C TRP A 542 22.19 -8.86 -0.22
N PHE A 543 21.46 -9.95 0.06
CA PHE A 543 20.16 -9.90 0.77
C PHE A 543 20.32 -9.76 2.30
N GLY A 544 21.15 -8.81 2.74
CA GLY A 544 21.29 -8.49 4.15
C GLY A 544 22.03 -9.52 5.01
N ARG A 545 23.15 -10.10 4.55
CA ARG A 545 24.09 -10.84 5.42
C ARG A 545 24.88 -9.87 6.33
N PHE A 546 24.26 -9.44 7.43
CA PHE A 546 24.92 -9.07 8.70
C PHE A 546 23.99 -9.37 9.88
#